data_AF-X0UCD0-F1
#
_entry.id   AF-X0UCD0-F1
#
_cell.length_a   1.000
_cell.length_b   1.000
_cell.length_c   1.000
_cell.angle_alpha   90.00
_cell.angle_beta   90.00
_cell.angle_gamma   90.00
#
_symmetry.space_group_name_H-M   'P 1'
#
loop_
_entity.id
_entity.type
_entity.pdbx_description
1 polymer ?
#
loop_
_entity_poly.entity_id
_entity_poly.type
_entity_poly.pdbx_seq_one_letter_code
_entity_poly.pdbx_strand_id
1 'polypeptide(L)' 'MIPAKAWRAYPQTYRLEAGRCTKCGKVFFPPRLVCSKCHGRQFEPFNMKRTGKVVTHTVIRTPSDEFSGEAPFAVGIV' A
#
# COMPACT_ATOMS: atom_id res chain seq x y z
N MET A 1 -5.03 -5.68 15.83
CA MET A 1 -4.64 -4.39 15.22
C MET A 1 -5.15 -3.25 16.10
N ILE A 2 -4.34 -2.23 16.40
CA ILE A 2 -4.78 -1.09 17.24
C ILE A 2 -5.88 -0.30 16.48
N PRO A 3 -7.09 -0.09 17.03
CA PRO A 3 -8.21 0.52 16.32
C PRO A 3 -7.89 1.88 15.68
N ALA A 4 -7.16 2.74 16.40
CA ALA A 4 -6.74 4.05 15.92
C ALA A 4 -5.77 3.99 14.72
N LYS A 5 -4.99 2.90 14.58
CA LYS A 5 -4.11 2.69 13.43
C LYS A 5 -4.92 2.23 12.21
N ALA A 6 -5.88 1.33 12.43
CA ALA A 6 -6.78 0.84 11.39
C ALA A 6 -7.58 1.98 10.76
N TRP A 7 -8.24 2.80 11.59
CA TRP A 7 -9.05 3.94 11.13
C TRP A 7 -8.28 4.89 10.19
N ARG A 8 -7.03 5.22 10.52
CA ARG A 8 -6.16 6.06 9.67
C ARG A 8 -5.73 5.38 8.36
N ALA A 9 -5.73 4.05 8.33
CA ALA A 9 -5.33 3.26 7.18
C ALA A 9 -6.47 2.89 6.22
N TYR A 10 -7.73 3.02 6.65
CA TYR A 10 -8.92 2.65 5.86
C TYR A 10 -8.94 3.18 4.42
N PRO A 11 -8.57 4.46 4.14
CA PRO A 11 -8.51 4.93 2.75
C PRO A 11 -7.54 4.13 1.88
N GLN A 12 -6.38 3.75 2.43
CA GLN A 12 -5.36 3.01 1.68
C GLN A 12 -5.77 1.55 1.51
N THR A 13 -6.21 0.91 2.59
CA THR A 13 -6.50 -0.53 2.62
C THR A 13 -7.75 -0.87 1.81
N TYR A 14 -8.82 -0.08 1.91
CA TYR A 14 -10.09 -0.40 1.24
C TYR A 14 -10.24 0.24 -0.14
N ARG A 15 -9.71 1.45 -0.35
CA ARG A 15 -9.91 2.22 -1.59
C ARG A 15 -8.67 2.32 -2.48
N LEU A 16 -7.51 1.83 -2.04
CA LEU A 16 -6.22 2.05 -2.73
C LEU A 16 -5.97 3.54 -2.99
N GLU A 17 -6.37 4.38 -2.03
CA GLU A 17 -6.22 5.83 -2.10
C GLU A 17 -4.75 6.19 -1.84
N ALA A 18 -4.10 6.75 -2.86
CA ALA A 18 -2.73 7.23 -2.86
C ALA A 18 -2.68 8.76 -2.77
N GLY A 19 -1.50 9.31 -2.50
CA GLY A 19 -1.25 10.75 -2.57
C GLY A 19 -0.50 11.11 -3.85
N ARG A 20 -1.08 11.98 -4.70
CA ARG A 20 -0.37 12.57 -5.83
C ARG A 20 0.16 13.95 -5.45
N CYS A 21 1.45 14.17 -5.63
CA CYS A 21 2.05 15.47 -5.33
C CYS A 21 1.60 16.51 -6.37
N THR A 22 0.97 17.60 -5.94
CA THR A 22 0.45 18.64 -6.84
C THR A 22 1.56 19.39 -7.58
N LYS A 23 2.77 19.46 -7.02
CA LYS A 23 3.91 20.18 -7.61
C LYS A 23 4.64 19.40 -8.71
N CYS A 24 4.74 18.07 -8.60
CA CYS A 24 5.57 17.26 -9.51
C CYS A 24 4.87 16.04 -10.11
N GLY A 25 3.60 15.80 -9.78
CA GLY A 25 2.78 14.71 -10.30
C GLY A 25 3.14 13.31 -9.78
N LYS A 26 4.20 13.16 -8.97
CA LYS A 26 4.61 11.85 -8.44
C LYS A 26 3.55 11.29 -7.49
N VAL A 27 3.17 10.05 -7.69
CA VAL A 27 2.19 9.32 -6.88
C VAL A 27 2.91 8.49 -5.82
N PHE A 28 2.37 8.47 -4.61
CA PHE A 28 2.89 7.69 -3.50
C PHE A 28 1.78 6.88 -2.84
N PHE A 29 2.02 5.60 -2.67
CA PHE A 29 1.20 4.69 -1.90
C PHE A 29 2.09 3.93 -0.90
N PRO A 30 1.83 4.02 0.43
CA PRO A 30 0.84 4.87 1.09
C PRO A 30 1.10 6.38 0.90
N PRO A 31 0.09 7.25 1.12
CA PRO A 31 0.27 8.70 1.02
C PRO A 31 1.31 9.20 2.03
N ARG A 32 2.08 10.22 1.64
CA ARG A 32 3.14 10.82 2.46
C ARG A 32 2.89 12.29 2.71
N LEU A 33 3.47 12.82 3.79
CA LEU A 33 3.41 14.25 4.13
C LEU A 33 4.41 15.11 3.34
N VAL A 34 5.50 14.50 2.85
CA VAL A 34 6.57 15.19 2.13
C VAL A 34 6.97 14.39 0.89
N CYS A 35 7.03 15.07 -0.26
CA CYS A 35 7.43 14.45 -1.52
C CYS A 35 8.94 14.19 -1.54
N SER A 36 9.35 12.96 -1.81
CA SER A 36 10.78 12.61 -1.92
C SER A 36 11.47 13.18 -3.17
N LYS A 37 10.71 13.66 -4.17
CA LYS A 37 11.27 14.23 -5.41
C LYS A 37 11.46 15.74 -5.33
N CYS A 38 10.48 16.47 -4.77
CA CYS A 38 10.46 17.94 -4.83
C CYS A 38 10.27 18.62 -3.46
N HIS A 39 10.23 17.85 -2.37
CA HIS A 39 10.04 18.31 -1.00
C HIS A 39 8.74 19.12 -0.74
N GLY A 40 7.82 19.15 -1.71
CA GLY A 40 6.49 19.72 -1.54
C GLY A 40 5.67 18.96 -0.50
N ARG A 41 4.73 19.68 0.14
CA ARG A 41 3.84 19.15 1.18
C ARG A 41 2.38 19.05 0.73
N GLN A 42 2.08 19.59 -0.45
CA GLN A 42 0.75 19.56 -1.04
C GLN A 42 0.56 18.27 -1.85
N PHE A 43 -0.46 17.52 -1.47
CA PHE A 43 -0.88 16.29 -2.12
C PHE A 43 -2.39 16.31 -2.33
N GLU A 44 -2.83 15.72 -3.43
CA GLU A 44 -4.23 15.46 -3.72
C GLU A 44 -4.51 13.95 -3.61
N PRO A 45 -5.68 13.53 -3.10
CA PRO A 45 -6.09 12.13 -3.12
C PRO A 45 -6.17 11.60 -4.56
N PHE A 46 -5.60 10.43 -4.79
CA PHE A 46 -5.61 9.77 -6.10
C PHE A 46 -5.92 8.28 -5.93
N ASN A 47 -7.05 7.84 -6.47
CA ASN A 47 -7.42 6.42 -6.46
C ASN A 47 -6.63 5.67 -7.52
N MET A 48 -5.83 4.69 -7.09
CA MET A 48 -5.08 3.84 -8.01
C MET A 48 -5.99 2.83 -8.70
N LYS A 49 -5.53 2.30 -9.84
CA LYS A 49 -6.21 1.18 -10.50
C LYS A 49 -6.18 -0.05 -9.59
N ARG A 50 -7.24 -0.85 -9.62
CA ARG A 50 -7.32 -2.14 -8.92
C ARG A 50 -6.62 -3.28 -9.67
N THR A 51 -5.79 -2.94 -10.65
CA THR A 51 -5.03 -3.86 -11.48
C THR A 51 -3.56 -3.47 -11.45
N GLY A 52 -2.69 -4.48 -11.47
CA GLY A 52 -1.25 -4.32 -11.46
C GLY A 52 -0.57 -5.55 -12.05
N LYS A 53 0.75 -5.60 -12.01
CA LYS A 53 1.54 -6.74 -12.51
C LYS A 53 2.44 -7.21 -11.38
N VAL A 54 2.48 -8.51 -11.15
CA VAL A 54 3.39 -9.10 -10.16
C VAL A 54 4.83 -8.84 -10.61
N VAL A 55 5.58 -8.08 -9.81
CA VAL A 55 6.99 -7.78 -10.03
C VAL A 55 7.87 -8.91 -9.52
N THR A 56 7.53 -9.43 -8.34
CA THR A 56 8.21 -10.57 -7.71
C THR A 56 7.27 -11.24 -6.71
N HIS A 57 7.49 -12.52 -6.43
CA HIS A 57 6.68 -13.29 -5.48
C HIS A 57 7.51 -14.38 -4.79
N THR A 58 6.96 -14.87 -3.69
CA THR A 58 7.44 -16.06 -2.98
C THR A 58 6.25 -16.92 -2.55
N VAL A 59 6.50 -18.20 -2.29
CA VAL A 59 5.51 -19.14 -1.77
C VAL A 59 5.95 -19.58 -0.39
N ILE A 60 5.19 -19.16 0.63
CA ILE A 60 5.44 -19.49 2.03
C ILE A 60 4.82 -20.87 2.28
N ARG A 61 5.69 -21.85 2.55
CA ARG A 61 5.29 -23.24 2.84
C ARG A 61 5.23 -23.55 4.34
N THR A 62 5.95 -22.77 5.15
CA THR A 62 6.03 -22.94 6.60
C THR A 62 5.80 -21.58 7.27
N PRO A 63 4.54 -21.14 7.40
CA PRO A 63 4.20 -19.89 8.05
C PRO A 63 4.17 -20.03 9.59
N SER A 64 3.91 -18.92 10.30
CA SER A 64 3.56 -18.97 11.73
C SER A 64 2.19 -19.64 11.95
N ASP A 65 1.94 -20.05 13.19
CA ASP A 65 0.71 -20.77 13.57
C ASP A 65 -0.57 -20.04 13.14
N GLU A 66 -0.58 -18.70 13.25
CA GLU A 66 -1.70 -17.83 12.84
C GLU A 66 -2.13 -18.02 11.37
N PHE A 67 -1.22 -18.43 10.49
CA PHE A 67 -1.47 -18.62 9.05
C PHE A 67 -1.28 -20.08 8.60
N SER A 68 -1.12 -21.01 9.54
CA SER A 68 -0.88 -22.44 9.24
C SER A 68 -2.00 -23.06 8.39
N GLY A 69 -3.25 -22.66 8.61
CA GLY A 69 -4.42 -23.12 7.84
C GLY A 69 -4.46 -22.64 6.38
N GLU A 70 -3.63 -21.67 6.02
CA GLU A 70 -3.51 -21.14 4.66
C GLU A 70 -2.28 -21.70 3.92
N ALA A 71 -1.47 -22.54 4.58
CA ALA A 71 -0.26 -23.08 3.97
C ALA A 71 -0.59 -24.11 2.87
N PRO A 72 0.07 -24.05 1.68
CA PRO A 72 0.99 -23.01 1.23
C PRO A 72 0.27 -21.80 0.60
N PHE A 73 0.77 -20.58 0.84
CA PHE A 73 0.25 -19.36 0.21
C PHE A 73 1.34 -18.50 -0.44
N ALA A 74 0.94 -17.73 -1.47
CA ALA A 74 1.83 -16.84 -2.19
C ALA A 74 1.75 -15.40 -1.66
N VAL A 75 2.91 -14.73 -1.55
CA VAL A 75 3.01 -13.30 -1.26
C VAL A 75 3.79 -12.64 -2.39
N GLY A 76 3.28 -11.51 -2.89
CA GLY A 76 3.87 -10.83 -4.05
C GLY A 76 3.92 -9.31 -3.89
N ILE A 77 4.86 -8.71 -4.62
CA ILE A 77 4.92 -7.27 -4.86
C ILE A 77 4.26 -7.02 -6.22
N VAL A 78 3.26 -6.13 -6.23
CA VAL A 78 2.42 -5.79 -7.38
C VAL A 78 2.54 -4.31 -7.71
#